data_AF-A0A6A6SSY6-F1
#
_entry.id   AF-A0A6A6SSY6-F1
#
_cell.length_a   1.000
_cell.length_b   1.000
_cell.length_c   1.000
_cell.angle_alpha   90.00
_cell.angle_beta   90.00
_cell.angle_gamma   90.00
#
_symmetry.space_group_name_H-M   'P 1'
#
loop_
_entity.id
_entity.type
_entity.pdbx_description
1 polymer ?
#
loop_
_entity_poly.entity_id
_entity_poly.type
_entity_poly.pdbx_seq_one_letter_code
_entity_poly.pdbx_strand_id
1 'polypeptide(L)'
;MVGVPKSTGCFICRKRKIKCDETWPTCLNCRKNNKCCPGPPARHTFKDLGPRLSRNTSTVYPEDVSGIVDQNSKRLTQLNEKWSEGGAVFQKFRISSKDNSRTSRSPRSSSSTYGSLSPAPLRQPSPTQHDGLARALVETLSTGSIGHRMGAFGPFIRGIPARIGHNAALDAAVACLVNAHTSMVQKKGASEVANPVLYLRAVQTLQTCLEDPQQGMSSTTLCASVLLGLVEALAGPRMGNQYLAHVGGAGRLMELQGPMKCHDRFAKEVLRFNRGGIIITSIYKRRPCFLTSPEWRDIAFDKTGLNFEDCLYTDILHRMADFPSLLREFKDIENGSVEPLADFHPFDFTLDIDLENLEEDLSSCCPSLEFSSPQLSPLSFLNDPYQLPPSHLYSAPRTDLLNKLQSLKDSLIALSIPLNAKLTDGTAAIELPAIDSTSPIPTAFHFTNWRVTVAYNCFWSLLILTNKLIMKLLPPYDPLHYVLEAECRTVAYEICKTWEDAWASRPIGAFHTGLSFVMAYEYCTEDVQCWILSGLNSLLDGQGVESFRWTEDVVRGMSEKLAGEGPDMVFAYREKGDY
;
A
#
# COMPACT_ATOMS: atom_id res chain seq x y z
N MET A 1 -41.38 -20.21 -25.17
CA MET A 1 -40.01 -19.80 -24.83
C MET A 1 -39.47 -18.92 -25.96
N VAL A 2 -39.28 -17.62 -25.71
CA VAL A 2 -38.79 -16.65 -26.70
C VAL A 2 -37.27 -16.81 -26.83
N GLY A 3 -36.74 -16.92 -28.05
CA GLY A 3 -35.28 -16.94 -28.29
C GLY A 3 -34.65 -18.30 -28.59
N VAL A 4 -35.43 -19.39 -28.65
CA VAL A 4 -34.95 -20.70 -29.14
C VAL A 4 -35.08 -20.76 -30.68
N PRO A 5 -33.99 -21.02 -31.43
CA PRO A 5 -34.07 -21.16 -32.89
C PRO A 5 -34.99 -22.33 -33.28
N LYS A 6 -35.98 -22.08 -34.16
CA LYS A 6 -36.87 -23.13 -34.68
C LYS A 6 -36.19 -24.12 -35.65
N SER A 7 -34.92 -23.89 -35.99
CA SER A 7 -34.16 -24.72 -36.93
C SER A 7 -32.71 -24.82 -36.48
N THR A 8 -32.21 -26.04 -36.49
CA THR A 8 -30.84 -26.49 -36.15
C THR A 8 -29.84 -26.31 -37.30
N GLY A 9 -30.31 -25.97 -38.51
CA GLY A 9 -29.47 -25.77 -39.68
C GLY A 9 -28.63 -24.49 -39.64
N CYS A 10 -27.50 -24.47 -40.33
CA CYS A 10 -26.61 -23.31 -40.40
C CYS A 10 -27.31 -22.08 -41.01
N PHE A 11 -26.80 -20.89 -40.69
CA PHE A 11 -27.41 -19.62 -41.16
C PHE A 11 -27.52 -19.53 -42.68
N ILE A 12 -26.53 -20.05 -43.43
CA ILE A 12 -26.52 -19.99 -44.90
C ILE A 12 -27.62 -20.87 -45.50
N CYS A 13 -27.76 -22.12 -45.04
CA CYS A 13 -28.83 -23.02 -45.50
C CYS A 13 -30.22 -22.46 -45.16
N ARG A 14 -30.38 -21.91 -43.95
CA ARG A 14 -31.63 -21.25 -43.53
C ARG A 14 -31.97 -20.04 -44.39
N LYS A 15 -30.98 -19.17 -44.68
CA LYS A 15 -31.16 -18.00 -45.56
C LYS A 15 -31.53 -18.42 -46.99
N ARG A 16 -30.95 -19.51 -47.47
CA ARG A 16 -31.25 -20.09 -48.80
C ARG A 16 -32.52 -20.94 -48.83
N LYS A 17 -33.20 -21.14 -47.69
CA LYS A 17 -34.38 -22.01 -47.55
C LYS A 17 -34.15 -23.45 -48.05
N ILE A 18 -32.94 -23.99 -47.86
CA ILE A 18 -32.58 -25.38 -48.17
C ILE A 18 -32.30 -26.16 -46.88
N LYS A 19 -32.54 -27.48 -46.89
CA LYS A 19 -32.28 -28.33 -45.72
C LYS A 19 -30.77 -28.39 -45.44
N CYS A 20 -30.39 -28.17 -44.19
CA CYS A 20 -29.02 -28.37 -43.73
C CYS A 20 -28.84 -29.83 -43.35
N ASP A 21 -27.72 -30.42 -43.74
CA ASP A 21 -27.33 -31.79 -43.36
C ASP A 21 -26.63 -31.85 -41.99
N GLU A 22 -26.38 -30.70 -41.37
CA GLU A 22 -25.86 -30.57 -39.99
C GLU A 22 -24.52 -31.27 -39.75
N THR A 23 -23.77 -31.57 -40.81
CA THR A 23 -22.39 -32.02 -40.68
C THR A 23 -21.50 -30.84 -40.32
N TRP A 24 -20.81 -30.95 -39.18
CA TRP A 24 -19.91 -29.91 -38.66
C TRP A 24 -18.46 -30.39 -38.81
N PRO A 25 -17.49 -29.49 -39.06
CA PRO A 25 -17.55 -28.02 -38.97
C PRO A 25 -18.16 -27.30 -40.19
N THR A 26 -18.35 -27.99 -41.32
CA THR A 26 -18.94 -27.40 -42.55
C THR A 26 -19.94 -28.36 -43.18
N CYS A 27 -21.17 -27.89 -43.40
CA CYS A 27 -22.21 -28.72 -43.99
C CYS A 27 -21.97 -28.99 -45.48
N LEU A 28 -22.45 -30.11 -46.00
CA LEU A 28 -22.24 -30.55 -47.39
C LEU A 28 -22.76 -29.53 -48.41
N ASN A 29 -23.87 -28.87 -48.10
CA ASN A 29 -24.45 -27.84 -48.96
C ASN A 29 -23.59 -26.56 -49.01
N CYS A 30 -22.93 -26.20 -47.91
CA CYS A 30 -21.97 -25.09 -47.90
C CYS A 30 -20.66 -25.49 -48.60
N ARG A 31 -20.19 -26.73 -48.39
CA ARG A 31 -18.97 -27.26 -49.03
C ARG A 31 -19.11 -27.32 -50.55
N LYS A 32 -20.20 -27.90 -51.08
CA LYS A 32 -20.44 -28.00 -52.53
C LYS A 32 -20.55 -26.65 -53.24
N ASN A 33 -20.95 -25.60 -52.51
CA ASN A 33 -21.14 -24.27 -53.06
C ASN A 33 -19.97 -23.32 -52.72
N ASN A 34 -18.84 -23.84 -52.21
CA ASN A 34 -17.69 -23.07 -51.74
C ASN A 34 -18.10 -21.87 -50.86
N LYS A 35 -18.97 -22.11 -49.87
CA LYS A 35 -19.40 -21.11 -48.88
C LYS A 35 -18.85 -21.49 -47.51
N CYS A 36 -18.32 -20.49 -46.79
CA CYS A 36 -17.87 -20.65 -45.41
C CYS A 36 -19.07 -20.91 -44.49
N CYS A 37 -19.18 -22.11 -43.95
CA CYS A 37 -20.32 -22.51 -43.11
C CYS A 37 -20.14 -21.96 -41.69
N PRO A 38 -21.11 -21.18 -41.16
CA PRO A 38 -20.99 -20.57 -39.84
C PRO A 38 -21.25 -21.54 -38.67
N GLY A 39 -21.41 -22.84 -38.94
CA GLY A 39 -21.74 -23.82 -37.90
C GLY A 39 -23.22 -23.81 -37.47
N PRO A 40 -23.55 -24.54 -36.39
CA PRO A 40 -24.90 -24.62 -35.85
C PRO A 40 -25.33 -23.27 -35.23
N PRO A 41 -26.63 -22.91 -35.28
CA PRO A 41 -27.12 -21.69 -34.66
C PRO A 41 -27.01 -21.76 -33.13
N ALA A 42 -26.59 -20.66 -32.49
CA ALA A 42 -26.50 -20.58 -31.04
C ALA A 42 -27.85 -20.90 -30.37
N ARG A 43 -27.81 -21.75 -29.33
CA ARG A 43 -28.98 -22.33 -28.66
C ARG A 43 -29.94 -21.28 -28.08
N HIS A 44 -29.44 -20.07 -27.79
CA HIS A 44 -30.20 -18.92 -27.31
C HIS A 44 -29.79 -17.67 -28.10
N THR A 45 -30.75 -17.01 -28.75
CA THR A 45 -30.51 -15.73 -29.45
C THR A 45 -31.16 -14.60 -28.67
N PHE A 46 -30.36 -13.69 -28.12
CA PHE A 46 -30.87 -12.46 -27.50
C PHE A 46 -31.52 -11.58 -28.58
N LYS A 47 -32.80 -11.25 -28.39
CA LYS A 47 -33.51 -10.26 -29.21
C LYS A 47 -33.69 -9.00 -28.38
N ASP A 48 -33.02 -7.93 -28.79
CA ASP A 48 -33.24 -6.60 -28.23
C ASP A 48 -34.61 -6.08 -28.70
N LEU A 49 -35.56 -6.05 -27.77
CA LEU A 49 -36.88 -5.45 -27.95
C LEU A 49 -36.77 -3.97 -27.53
N GLY A 50 -36.01 -3.18 -28.28
CA GLY A 50 -35.94 -1.72 -28.12
C GLY A 50 -37.33 -1.07 -28.00
N PRO A 51 -37.45 0.23 -27.68
CA PRO A 51 -38.45 0.87 -26.78
C PRO A 51 -39.94 0.82 -27.18
N ARG A 52 -40.43 -0.29 -27.73
CA ARG A 52 -41.81 -0.53 -28.17
C ARG A 52 -42.66 -1.26 -27.12
N LEU A 53 -42.17 -1.41 -25.89
CA LEU A 53 -42.96 -1.81 -24.73
C LEU A 53 -43.45 -0.57 -23.97
N SER A 54 -44.24 0.29 -24.64
CA SER A 54 -45.05 1.32 -23.95
C SER A 54 -46.27 1.71 -24.79
N ARG A 55 -46.96 0.70 -25.32
CA ARG A 55 -48.28 0.88 -25.91
C ARG A 55 -49.03 -0.44 -25.83
N ASN A 56 -49.45 -0.79 -24.62
CA ASN A 56 -50.71 -1.49 -24.31
C ASN A 56 -50.72 -1.92 -22.84
N THR A 57 -51.12 -0.99 -21.96
CA THR A 57 -51.89 -1.29 -20.75
C THR A 57 -52.66 -0.02 -20.38
N SER A 58 -53.94 0.01 -20.76
CA SER A 58 -54.99 0.77 -20.07
C SER A 58 -55.07 0.23 -18.62
N THR A 59 -55.32 0.94 -17.53
CA THR A 59 -56.21 2.07 -17.19
C THR A 59 -55.86 2.49 -15.75
N VAL A 60 -55.74 3.79 -15.44
CA VAL A 60 -56.28 4.52 -14.24
C VAL A 60 -55.95 6.02 -14.42
N TYR A 61 -56.89 6.89 -14.03
CA TYR A 61 -57.00 8.36 -14.22
C TYR A 61 -56.06 9.19 -13.29
N PRO A 62 -55.97 10.54 -13.43
CA PRO A 62 -54.73 11.32 -13.39
C PRO A 62 -54.52 12.14 -12.11
N GLU A 63 -53.26 12.45 -11.79
CA GLU A 63 -52.92 13.71 -11.15
C GLU A 63 -51.66 14.33 -11.80
N ASP A 64 -51.79 15.63 -12.08
CA ASP A 64 -50.81 16.52 -12.67
C ASP A 64 -49.55 16.66 -11.81
N VAL A 65 -48.38 16.36 -12.38
CA VAL A 65 -47.20 17.22 -12.21
C VAL A 65 -46.41 17.25 -13.53
N SER A 66 -46.50 18.41 -14.17
CA SER A 66 -45.70 18.91 -15.28
C SER A 66 -44.19 18.92 -15.01
N GLY A 67 -43.35 18.52 -15.98
CA GLY A 67 -41.95 18.98 -16.04
C GLY A 67 -40.91 18.14 -16.80
N ILE A 68 -40.79 18.39 -18.12
CA ILE A 68 -39.55 18.34 -18.95
C ILE A 68 -38.80 16.99 -19.09
N VAL A 69 -39.03 16.31 -20.22
CA VAL A 69 -38.08 15.31 -20.78
C VAL A 69 -37.49 15.87 -22.08
N ASP A 70 -36.18 16.13 -22.05
CA ASP A 70 -35.40 16.67 -23.15
C ASP A 70 -35.30 15.67 -24.32
N GLN A 71 -35.74 16.10 -25.51
CA GLN A 71 -35.73 15.32 -26.74
C GLN A 71 -34.36 15.42 -27.42
N ASN A 72 -33.48 14.46 -27.15
CA ASN A 72 -32.25 14.29 -27.93
C ASN A 72 -32.08 12.85 -28.43
N SER A 73 -33.02 12.39 -29.26
CA SER A 73 -32.93 11.06 -29.89
C SER A 73 -31.92 11.07 -31.04
N LYS A 74 -30.64 10.85 -30.71
CA LYS A 74 -29.55 10.62 -31.67
C LYS A 74 -29.87 9.39 -32.55
N ARG A 75 -29.96 9.56 -33.87
CA ARG A 75 -30.22 8.45 -34.80
C ARG A 75 -28.89 7.83 -35.26
N LEU A 76 -28.68 6.55 -34.91
CA LEU A 76 -27.58 5.73 -35.39
C LEU A 76 -27.92 5.14 -36.77
N THR A 77 -27.07 5.38 -37.75
CA THR A 77 -27.18 4.82 -39.11
C THR A 77 -25.92 4.02 -39.42
N GLN A 78 -26.04 2.73 -39.71
CA GLN A 78 -24.91 1.88 -40.11
C GLN A 78 -24.47 2.29 -41.52
N LEU A 79 -23.20 2.67 -41.66
CA LEU A 79 -22.63 3.14 -42.94
C LEU A 79 -21.93 2.02 -43.70
N ASN A 80 -21.26 1.10 -42.99
CA ASN A 80 -20.48 0.04 -43.63
C ASN A 80 -20.35 -1.19 -42.71
N GLU A 81 -20.25 -2.36 -43.33
CA GLU A 81 -20.05 -3.66 -42.68
C GLU A 81 -18.95 -4.41 -43.43
N LYS A 82 -17.86 -4.73 -42.75
CA LYS A 82 -16.74 -5.49 -43.34
C LYS A 82 -16.42 -6.71 -42.46
N TRP A 83 -16.34 -7.86 -43.11
CA TRP A 83 -16.05 -9.14 -42.48
C TRP A 83 -14.54 -9.41 -42.55
N SER A 84 -13.93 -9.82 -41.44
CA SER A 84 -12.57 -10.34 -41.42
C SER A 84 -12.56 -11.84 -41.72
N GLU A 85 -11.41 -12.35 -42.19
CA GLU A 85 -11.23 -13.79 -42.47
C GLU A 85 -11.39 -14.67 -41.21
N GLY A 86 -11.21 -14.10 -40.01
CA GLY A 86 -11.44 -14.76 -38.72
C GLY A 86 -12.89 -14.68 -38.22
N GLY A 87 -13.85 -14.24 -39.04
CA GLY A 87 -15.27 -14.20 -38.68
C GLY A 87 -15.71 -13.00 -37.83
N ALA A 88 -14.81 -12.04 -37.56
CA ALA A 88 -15.17 -10.81 -36.87
C ALA A 88 -15.78 -9.80 -37.85
N VAL A 89 -16.81 -9.07 -37.41
CA VAL A 89 -17.49 -8.06 -38.22
C VAL A 89 -17.18 -6.67 -37.69
N PHE A 90 -16.60 -5.82 -38.54
CA PHE A 90 -16.41 -4.40 -38.26
C PHE A 90 -17.60 -3.61 -38.80
N GLN A 91 -18.35 -2.98 -37.90
CA GLN A 91 -19.47 -2.11 -38.25
C GLN A 91 -19.13 -0.65 -37.95
N LYS A 92 -19.28 0.21 -38.97
CA LYS A 92 -19.09 1.66 -38.82
C LYS A 92 -20.44 2.35 -38.77
N PHE A 93 -20.71 3.05 -37.67
CA PHE A 93 -21.96 3.79 -37.48
C PHE A 93 -21.75 5.31 -37.59
N ARG A 94 -22.76 6.01 -38.10
CA ARG A 94 -22.88 7.47 -38.06
C ARG A 94 -23.99 7.86 -37.10
N ILE A 95 -23.69 8.80 -36.22
CA ILE A 95 -24.66 9.41 -35.32
C ILE A 95 -25.06 10.76 -35.94
N SER A 96 -26.33 10.94 -36.28
CA SER A 96 -26.87 12.24 -36.71
C SER A 96 -27.82 12.80 -35.66
N SER A 97 -27.59 14.05 -35.24
CA SER A 97 -28.59 14.87 -34.55
C SER A 97 -29.42 15.59 -35.60
N LYS A 98 -30.74 15.65 -35.42
CA LYS A 98 -31.65 16.30 -36.35
C LYS A 98 -31.80 17.77 -35.93
N ASP A 99 -30.78 18.59 -36.18
CA ASP A 99 -30.94 20.04 -36.04
C ASP A 99 -31.79 20.56 -37.18
N ASN A 100 -32.97 21.06 -36.81
CA ASN A 100 -33.97 21.55 -37.74
C ASN A 100 -33.73 23.06 -37.96
N SER A 101 -32.67 23.43 -38.68
CA SER A 101 -32.53 24.79 -39.22
C SER A 101 -32.56 24.75 -40.75
N ARG A 102 -33.73 25.13 -41.28
CA ARG A 102 -33.93 25.47 -42.69
C ARG A 102 -33.16 26.76 -42.97
N THR A 103 -32.10 26.71 -43.76
CA THR A 103 -31.62 27.88 -44.49
C THR A 103 -31.71 27.63 -46.00
N SER A 104 -32.52 28.49 -46.60
CA SER A 104 -32.85 28.59 -48.01
C SER A 104 -31.59 28.75 -48.86
N ARG A 105 -31.49 27.96 -49.94
CA ARG A 105 -30.54 28.18 -51.03
C ARG A 105 -31.06 29.32 -51.91
N SER A 106 -30.24 30.34 -52.13
CA SER A 106 -30.42 31.31 -53.22
C SER A 106 -29.21 31.25 -54.18
N PRO A 107 -29.38 31.46 -55.50
CA PRO A 107 -28.34 31.18 -56.49
C PRO A 107 -27.40 32.38 -56.73
N ARG A 108 -26.12 32.03 -56.96
CA ARG A 108 -25.01 32.76 -57.60
C ARG A 108 -25.12 34.28 -57.84
N SER A 109 -24.11 34.99 -57.34
CA SER A 109 -23.44 36.07 -58.08
C SER A 109 -21.93 35.88 -58.01
N SER A 110 -21.30 35.87 -59.18
CA SER A 110 -19.86 35.82 -59.39
C SER A 110 -19.23 37.18 -59.12
N SER A 111 -18.31 37.25 -58.16
CA SER A 111 -17.31 38.32 -58.10
C SER A 111 -15.97 37.74 -57.66
N SER A 112 -15.02 37.80 -58.59
CA SER A 112 -13.61 37.54 -58.39
C SER A 112 -13.04 38.53 -57.37
N THR A 113 -12.55 38.02 -56.24
CA THR A 113 -11.68 38.78 -55.36
C THR A 113 -10.64 37.82 -54.80
N TYR A 114 -9.38 38.14 -55.02
CA TYR A 114 -8.22 37.43 -54.49
C TYR A 114 -8.26 37.49 -52.95
N GLY A 115 -8.87 36.49 -52.33
CA GLY A 115 -8.91 36.28 -50.90
C GLY A 115 -7.89 35.21 -50.51
N SER A 116 -6.95 35.60 -49.66
CA SER A 116 -5.94 34.75 -49.03
C SER A 116 -6.49 33.37 -48.63
N LEU A 117 -5.83 32.31 -49.14
CA LEU A 117 -6.08 30.92 -48.75
C LEU A 117 -5.80 30.78 -47.25
N SER A 118 -6.85 30.84 -46.44
CA SER A 118 -6.80 30.35 -45.06
C SER A 118 -6.47 28.85 -45.11
N PRO A 119 -5.42 28.37 -44.44
CA PRO A 119 -5.14 26.94 -44.41
C PRO A 119 -6.35 26.23 -43.81
N ALA A 120 -6.86 25.21 -44.50
CA ALA A 120 -7.84 24.30 -43.92
C ALA A 120 -7.33 23.84 -42.54
N PRO A 121 -8.19 23.75 -41.51
CA PRO A 121 -7.73 23.28 -40.21
C PRO A 121 -7.12 21.90 -40.43
N LEU A 122 -5.81 21.81 -40.19
CA LEU A 122 -5.08 20.55 -40.23
C LEU A 122 -5.87 19.59 -39.37
N ARG A 123 -6.38 18.52 -40.00
CA ARG A 123 -7.08 17.44 -39.32
C ARG A 123 -6.08 16.84 -38.35
N GLN A 124 -6.12 17.27 -37.10
CA GLN A 124 -5.20 16.78 -36.08
C GLN A 124 -5.29 15.24 -36.10
N PRO A 125 -4.16 14.53 -36.18
CA PRO A 125 -4.19 13.08 -36.12
C PRO A 125 -4.93 12.67 -34.84
N SER A 126 -5.81 11.68 -34.95
CA SER A 126 -6.48 11.12 -33.77
C SER A 126 -5.41 10.76 -32.75
N PRO A 127 -5.53 11.18 -31.47
CA PRO A 127 -4.48 10.94 -30.49
C PRO A 127 -4.12 9.46 -30.45
N THR A 128 -2.83 9.17 -30.39
CA THR A 128 -2.36 7.78 -30.29
C THR A 128 -2.85 7.17 -28.97
N GLN A 129 -2.83 5.83 -28.88
CA GLN A 129 -3.16 5.17 -27.62
C GLN A 129 -2.27 5.66 -26.46
N HIS A 130 -0.99 5.94 -26.74
CA HIS A 130 -0.03 6.51 -25.80
C HIS A 130 -0.41 7.93 -25.36
N ASP A 131 -0.85 8.80 -26.28
CA ASP A 131 -1.37 10.14 -25.93
C ASP A 131 -2.65 10.05 -25.10
N GLY A 132 -3.48 9.04 -25.36
CA GLY A 132 -4.64 8.67 -24.54
C GLY A 132 -4.24 8.40 -23.10
N LEU A 133 -3.28 7.49 -22.93
CA LEU A 133 -2.80 7.03 -21.63
C LEU A 133 -2.07 8.13 -20.86
N ALA A 134 -1.22 8.92 -21.52
CA ALA A 134 -0.49 10.03 -20.90
C ALA A 134 -1.45 11.10 -20.36
N ARG A 135 -2.49 11.45 -21.13
CA ARG A 135 -3.52 12.39 -20.69
C ARG A 135 -4.29 11.85 -19.48
N ALA A 136 -4.68 10.57 -19.52
CA ALA A 136 -5.38 9.95 -18.42
C ALA A 136 -4.53 9.94 -17.13
N LEU A 137 -3.23 9.64 -17.25
CA LEU A 137 -2.31 9.72 -16.11
C LEU A 137 -2.20 11.15 -15.56
N VAL A 138 -2.06 12.16 -16.42
CA VAL A 138 -2.01 13.58 -16.00
C VAL A 138 -3.28 13.97 -15.25
N GLU A 139 -4.45 13.51 -15.69
CA GLU A 139 -5.72 13.74 -15.02
C GLU A 139 -5.76 13.13 -13.60
N THR A 140 -5.20 11.93 -13.40
CA THR A 140 -5.12 11.30 -12.06
C THR A 140 -4.28 12.10 -11.05
N LEU A 141 -3.39 12.97 -11.51
CA LEU A 141 -2.50 13.74 -10.63
C LEU A 141 -3.26 14.74 -9.76
N SER A 142 -4.41 15.24 -10.23
CA SER A 142 -5.22 16.26 -9.57
C SER A 142 -6.65 15.83 -9.25
N THR A 143 -7.12 14.72 -9.83
CA THR A 143 -8.52 14.27 -9.69
C THR A 143 -8.79 13.55 -8.37
N GLY A 144 -9.93 13.85 -7.77
CA GLY A 144 -10.42 13.25 -6.51
C GLY A 144 -10.11 14.07 -5.25
N SER A 145 -10.41 13.50 -4.08
CA SER A 145 -10.03 14.10 -2.80
C SER A 145 -8.51 14.12 -2.61
N ILE A 146 -8.01 14.79 -1.57
CA ILE A 146 -6.57 14.93 -1.34
C ILE A 146 -5.82 13.59 -1.34
N GLY A 147 -6.44 12.54 -0.79
CA GLY A 147 -5.90 11.17 -0.76
C GLY A 147 -5.98 10.40 -2.09
N HIS A 148 -6.72 10.89 -3.08
CA HIS A 148 -6.80 10.26 -4.40
C HIS A 148 -5.85 10.89 -5.41
N ARG A 149 -5.27 12.05 -5.12
CA ARG A 149 -4.41 12.78 -6.05
C ARG A 149 -3.07 12.10 -6.17
N MET A 150 -2.84 11.42 -7.30
CA MET A 150 -1.59 10.69 -7.53
C MET A 150 -0.37 11.61 -7.53
N GLY A 151 -0.54 12.90 -7.86
CA GLY A 151 0.51 13.91 -7.80
C GLY A 151 1.08 14.16 -6.41
N ALA A 152 0.45 13.63 -5.36
CA ALA A 152 0.95 13.68 -3.99
C ALA A 152 2.11 12.71 -3.73
N PHE A 153 2.33 11.70 -4.58
CA PHE A 153 3.47 10.77 -4.48
C PHE A 153 4.81 11.36 -4.95
N GLY A 154 4.79 12.51 -5.65
CA GLY A 154 5.97 13.38 -5.77
C GLY A 154 6.42 13.65 -7.19
N PRO A 155 7.67 14.11 -7.38
CA PRO A 155 8.16 14.48 -8.70
C PRO A 155 8.24 13.31 -9.68
N PHE A 156 8.54 12.09 -9.21
CA PHE A 156 8.70 10.93 -10.10
C PHE A 156 7.44 10.66 -10.92
N ILE A 157 6.25 10.67 -10.31
CA ILE A 157 4.99 10.36 -11.01
C ILE A 157 4.63 11.43 -12.05
N ARG A 158 5.06 12.68 -11.84
CA ARG A 158 4.90 13.79 -12.80
C ARG A 158 5.84 13.67 -13.99
N GLY A 159 6.95 12.93 -13.85
CA GLY A 159 7.89 12.65 -14.93
C GLY A 159 7.49 11.49 -15.85
N ILE A 160 6.49 10.69 -15.46
CA ILE A 160 6.07 9.49 -16.20
C ILE A 160 5.39 9.80 -17.55
N PRO A 161 4.51 10.82 -17.69
CA PRO A 161 3.82 11.09 -18.97
C PRO A 161 4.77 11.23 -20.16
N ALA A 162 5.94 11.84 -19.98
CA ALA A 162 6.95 12.02 -21.03
C ALA A 162 7.65 10.71 -21.46
N ARG A 163 7.47 9.64 -20.69
CA ARG A 163 8.12 8.33 -20.89
C ARG A 163 7.18 7.28 -21.48
N ILE A 164 5.88 7.57 -21.56
CA ILE A 164 4.88 6.67 -22.13
C ILE A 164 5.17 6.44 -23.62
N GLY A 165 4.97 5.20 -24.09
CA GLY A 165 5.26 4.77 -25.46
C GLY A 165 6.69 4.30 -25.70
N HIS A 166 7.58 4.41 -24.71
CA HIS A 166 8.99 4.02 -24.84
C HIS A 166 9.32 2.70 -24.14
N ASN A 167 8.47 2.22 -23.24
CA ASN A 167 8.66 0.98 -22.50
C ASN A 167 7.31 0.31 -22.21
N ALA A 168 7.12 -0.91 -22.71
CA ALA A 168 5.83 -1.61 -22.64
C ALA A 168 5.42 -1.94 -21.19
N ALA A 169 6.38 -2.26 -20.31
CA ALA A 169 6.09 -2.54 -18.91
C ALA A 169 5.58 -1.29 -18.18
N LEU A 170 6.22 -0.14 -18.41
CA LEU A 170 5.77 1.14 -17.85
C LEU A 170 4.36 1.49 -18.34
N ASP A 171 4.11 1.38 -19.64
CA ASP A 171 2.80 1.67 -20.22
C ASP A 171 1.70 0.77 -19.63
N ALA A 172 1.98 -0.53 -19.47
CA ALA A 172 1.04 -1.47 -18.88
C ALA A 172 0.78 -1.17 -17.40
N ALA A 173 1.82 -0.82 -16.63
CA ALA A 173 1.69 -0.44 -15.23
C ALA A 173 0.92 0.89 -15.06
N VAL A 174 1.16 1.88 -15.92
CA VAL A 174 0.41 3.14 -15.95
C VAL A 174 -1.07 2.88 -16.26
N ALA A 175 -1.38 2.01 -17.22
CA ALA A 175 -2.77 1.66 -17.53
C ALA A 175 -3.47 1.00 -16.34
N CYS A 176 -2.75 0.14 -15.61
CA CYS A 176 -3.26 -0.46 -14.38
C CYS A 176 -3.50 0.58 -13.28
N LEU A 177 -2.56 1.50 -13.05
CA LEU A 177 -2.69 2.57 -12.05
C LEU A 177 -3.85 3.52 -12.37
N VAL A 178 -3.96 3.96 -13.62
CA VAL A 178 -5.06 4.85 -14.06
C VAL A 178 -6.41 4.16 -13.87
N ASN A 179 -6.51 2.87 -14.22
CA ASN A 179 -7.71 2.10 -13.99
C ASN A 179 -8.04 2.01 -12.49
N ALA A 180 -7.06 1.70 -11.65
CA ALA A 180 -7.24 1.59 -10.21
C ALA A 180 -7.69 2.91 -9.57
N HIS A 181 -7.03 4.01 -9.94
CA HIS A 181 -7.40 5.36 -9.53
C HIS A 181 -8.84 5.70 -9.93
N THR A 182 -9.20 5.44 -11.19
CA THR A 182 -10.55 5.73 -11.71
C THR A 182 -11.61 4.94 -10.96
N SER A 183 -11.37 3.66 -10.68
CA SER A 183 -12.29 2.80 -9.91
C SER A 183 -12.53 3.33 -8.50
N MET A 184 -11.46 3.75 -7.81
CA MET A 184 -11.54 4.33 -6.46
C MET A 184 -12.32 5.65 -6.46
N VAL A 185 -11.99 6.58 -7.36
CA VAL A 185 -12.66 7.90 -7.44
C VAL A 185 -14.14 7.75 -7.80
N GLN A 186 -14.48 6.82 -8.70
CA GLN A 186 -15.86 6.59 -9.14
C GLN A 186 -16.67 5.69 -8.19
N LYS A 187 -16.07 5.17 -7.11
CA LYS A 187 -16.69 4.21 -6.18
C LYS A 187 -17.40 3.04 -6.89
N LYS A 188 -16.81 2.53 -7.97
CA LYS A 188 -17.35 1.34 -8.67
C LYS A 188 -17.30 0.14 -7.72
N GLY A 189 -18.33 -0.70 -7.77
CA GLY A 189 -18.58 -1.80 -6.82
C GLY A 189 -17.34 -2.63 -6.45
N ALA A 190 -17.30 -2.99 -5.16
CA ALA A 190 -16.14 -3.18 -4.30
C ALA A 190 -15.20 -4.39 -4.55
N SER A 191 -15.35 -5.21 -5.58
CA SER A 191 -14.61 -6.48 -5.56
C SER A 191 -13.10 -6.31 -5.81
N GLU A 192 -12.66 -5.41 -6.68
CA GLU A 192 -11.25 -5.30 -7.07
C GLU A 192 -10.86 -3.85 -7.40
N VAL A 193 -9.95 -3.25 -6.63
CA VAL A 193 -9.46 -1.87 -6.90
C VAL A 193 -8.80 -1.77 -8.28
N ALA A 194 -8.09 -2.81 -8.72
CA ALA A 194 -7.48 -2.87 -10.05
C ALA A 194 -8.10 -3.99 -10.88
N ASN A 195 -8.34 -3.75 -12.17
CA ASN A 195 -8.79 -4.77 -13.10
C ASN A 195 -7.75 -5.91 -13.22
N PRO A 196 -8.09 -7.17 -12.88
CA PRO A 196 -7.13 -8.28 -12.88
C PRO A 196 -6.49 -8.56 -14.25
N VAL A 197 -7.23 -8.34 -15.33
CA VAL A 197 -6.72 -8.54 -16.69
C VAL A 197 -5.63 -7.52 -17.00
N LEU A 198 -5.81 -6.27 -16.58
CA LEU A 198 -4.79 -5.23 -16.73
C LEU A 198 -3.58 -5.51 -15.83
N TYR A 199 -3.84 -5.92 -14.58
CA TYR A 199 -2.79 -6.23 -13.61
C TYR A 199 -1.93 -7.41 -14.07
N LEU A 200 -2.56 -8.53 -14.44
CA LEU A 200 -1.86 -9.72 -14.95
C LEU A 200 -1.05 -9.40 -16.20
N ARG A 201 -1.62 -8.63 -17.14
CA ARG A 201 -0.90 -8.18 -18.33
C ARG A 201 0.33 -7.34 -17.95
N ALA A 202 0.20 -6.44 -16.99
CA ALA A 202 1.30 -5.58 -16.55
C ALA A 202 2.42 -6.39 -15.89
N VAL A 203 2.09 -7.37 -15.04
CA VAL A 203 3.07 -8.30 -14.44
C VAL A 203 3.77 -9.13 -15.51
N GLN A 204 3.04 -9.73 -16.45
CA GLN A 204 3.63 -10.51 -17.55
C GLN A 204 4.54 -9.67 -18.43
N THR A 205 4.12 -8.44 -18.76
CA THR A 205 4.93 -7.52 -19.56
C THR A 205 6.18 -7.09 -18.80
N LEU A 206 6.06 -6.83 -17.49
CA LEU A 206 7.21 -6.54 -16.63
C LEU A 206 8.21 -7.71 -16.62
N GLN A 207 7.73 -8.95 -16.46
CA GLN A 207 8.58 -10.15 -16.50
C GLN A 207 9.36 -10.25 -17.81
N THR A 208 8.68 -10.12 -18.96
CA THR A 208 9.35 -10.13 -20.27
C THR A 208 10.38 -9.00 -20.43
N CYS A 209 10.06 -7.78 -19.96
CA CYS A 209 11.02 -6.67 -20.00
C CYS A 209 12.22 -6.87 -19.06
N LEU A 210 12.06 -7.61 -17.96
CA LEU A 210 13.15 -7.93 -17.03
C LEU A 210 14.12 -9.00 -17.58
N GLU A 211 13.64 -9.88 -18.48
CA GLU A 211 14.47 -10.86 -19.18
C GLU A 211 15.40 -10.22 -20.22
N ASP A 212 15.05 -9.03 -20.73
CA ASP A 212 15.91 -8.27 -21.63
C ASP A 212 17.03 -7.55 -20.85
N PRO A 213 18.33 -7.78 -21.17
CA PRO A 213 19.44 -7.22 -20.39
C PRO A 213 19.49 -5.68 -20.38
N GLN A 214 18.98 -5.01 -21.41
CA GLN A 214 18.99 -3.55 -21.49
C GLN A 214 17.75 -2.94 -20.86
N GLN A 215 16.56 -3.45 -21.21
CA GLN A 215 15.30 -2.96 -20.66
C GLN A 215 15.16 -3.29 -19.18
N GLY A 216 15.60 -4.47 -18.73
CA GLY A 216 15.55 -4.88 -17.33
C GLY A 216 16.35 -3.96 -16.41
N MET A 217 17.41 -3.35 -16.94
CA MET A 217 18.28 -2.42 -16.23
C MET A 217 17.90 -0.94 -16.43
N SER A 218 16.74 -0.65 -17.00
CA SER A 218 16.27 0.72 -17.27
C SER A 218 15.48 1.29 -16.09
N SER A 219 15.53 2.63 -15.93
CA SER A 219 14.75 3.33 -14.90
C SER A 219 13.24 3.30 -15.17
N THR A 220 12.83 3.08 -16.42
CA THR A 220 11.42 2.92 -16.81
C THR A 220 10.86 1.57 -16.39
N THR A 221 11.60 0.47 -16.59
CA THR A 221 11.19 -0.86 -16.09
C THR A 221 11.19 -0.91 -14.57
N LEU A 222 12.18 -0.29 -13.90
CA LEU A 222 12.16 -0.09 -12.46
C LEU A 222 10.90 0.66 -11.99
N CYS A 223 10.57 1.76 -12.67
CA CYS A 223 9.37 2.53 -12.36
C CYS A 223 8.09 1.71 -12.55
N ALA A 224 8.02 0.85 -13.56
CA ALA A 224 6.89 -0.06 -13.74
C ALA A 224 6.66 -0.96 -12.52
N SER A 225 7.72 -1.54 -11.96
CA SER A 225 7.65 -2.33 -10.70
C SER A 225 7.14 -1.48 -9.53
N VAL A 226 7.65 -0.24 -9.38
CA VAL A 226 7.19 0.70 -8.34
C VAL A 226 5.71 1.06 -8.50
N LEU A 227 5.22 1.28 -9.72
CA LEU A 227 3.81 1.57 -9.97
C LEU A 227 2.90 0.37 -9.66
N LEU A 228 3.34 -0.87 -9.92
CA LEU A 228 2.57 -2.06 -9.54
C LEU A 228 2.50 -2.22 -8.02
N GLY A 229 3.60 -1.96 -7.31
CA GLY A 229 3.58 -1.84 -5.85
C GLY A 229 2.57 -0.78 -5.39
N LEU A 230 2.55 0.40 -6.02
CA LEU A 230 1.58 1.45 -5.69
C LEU A 230 0.12 1.02 -5.89
N VAL A 231 -0.16 0.27 -6.97
CA VAL A 231 -1.49 -0.29 -7.23
C VAL A 231 -1.91 -1.24 -6.10
N GLU A 232 -1.01 -2.11 -5.64
CA GLU A 232 -1.29 -3.03 -4.53
C GLU A 232 -1.40 -2.32 -3.18
N ALA A 233 -0.61 -1.27 -2.94
CA ALA A 233 -0.72 -0.44 -1.74
C ALA A 233 -2.09 0.24 -1.64
N LEU A 234 -2.56 0.84 -2.75
CA LEU A 234 -3.85 1.53 -2.82
C LEU A 234 -5.04 0.58 -2.69
N ALA A 235 -4.86 -0.69 -3.04
CA ALA A 235 -5.83 -1.74 -2.85
C ALA A 235 -6.04 -2.13 -1.36
N GLY A 236 -5.11 -1.78 -0.47
CA GLY A 236 -5.13 -2.21 0.92
C GLY A 236 -4.79 -3.71 1.09
N PRO A 237 -4.65 -4.19 2.33
CA PRO A 237 -4.25 -5.57 2.62
C PRO A 237 -5.31 -6.55 2.09
N ARG A 238 -4.94 -7.40 1.14
CA ARG A 238 -5.81 -8.41 0.53
C ARG A 238 -5.14 -9.77 0.49
N MET A 239 -5.93 -10.83 0.36
CA MET A 239 -5.39 -12.15 0.03
C MET A 239 -4.60 -12.05 -1.27
N GLY A 240 -3.28 -12.31 -1.20
CA GLY A 240 -2.37 -12.16 -2.33
C GLY A 240 -1.79 -10.74 -2.53
N ASN A 241 -1.99 -9.79 -1.61
CA ASN A 241 -1.27 -8.51 -1.62
C ASN A 241 0.23 -8.76 -1.40
N GLN A 242 1.04 -8.35 -2.38
CA GLN A 242 2.48 -8.55 -2.43
C GLN A 242 3.22 -7.20 -2.48
N TYR A 243 2.65 -6.15 -1.87
CA TYR A 243 3.18 -4.78 -1.95
C TYR A 243 4.65 -4.77 -1.54
N LEU A 244 4.97 -5.40 -0.40
CA LEU A 244 6.34 -5.52 0.09
C LEU A 244 7.22 -6.40 -0.81
N ALA A 245 6.65 -7.34 -1.57
CA ALA A 245 7.41 -8.08 -2.57
C ALA A 245 7.75 -7.21 -3.79
N HIS A 246 6.84 -6.37 -4.29
CA HIS A 246 7.15 -5.40 -5.36
C HIS A 246 8.18 -4.37 -4.91
N VAL A 247 8.00 -3.82 -3.71
CA VAL A 247 8.96 -2.89 -3.10
C VAL A 247 10.33 -3.55 -2.94
N GLY A 248 10.36 -4.78 -2.41
CA GLY A 248 11.59 -5.56 -2.27
C GLY A 248 12.24 -5.90 -3.60
N GLY A 249 11.44 -6.24 -4.63
CA GLY A 249 11.89 -6.49 -5.99
C GLY A 249 12.45 -5.23 -6.65
N ALA A 250 11.76 -4.09 -6.54
CA ALA A 250 12.23 -2.80 -7.00
C ALA A 250 13.52 -2.37 -6.28
N GLY A 251 13.61 -2.60 -4.96
CA GLY A 251 14.83 -2.38 -4.18
C GLY A 251 15.99 -3.25 -4.68
N ARG A 252 15.75 -4.53 -4.98
CA ARG A 252 16.76 -5.42 -5.54
C ARG A 252 17.20 -5.00 -6.94
N LEU A 253 16.27 -4.55 -7.78
CA LEU A 253 16.60 -4.00 -9.11
C LEU A 253 17.46 -2.73 -8.99
N MET A 254 17.14 -1.84 -8.06
CA MET A 254 17.97 -0.64 -7.78
C MET A 254 19.38 -1.04 -7.35
N GLU A 255 19.50 -1.97 -6.40
CA GLU A 255 20.77 -2.46 -5.91
C GLU A 255 21.63 -3.06 -7.03
N LEU A 256 21.04 -3.89 -7.90
CA LEU A 256 21.70 -4.49 -9.07
C LEU A 256 22.11 -3.45 -10.13
N GLN A 257 21.32 -2.40 -10.33
CA GLN A 257 21.65 -1.30 -11.24
C GLN A 257 22.83 -0.47 -10.74
N GLY A 258 23.09 -0.51 -9.44
CA GLY A 258 24.16 0.22 -8.78
C GLY A 258 23.87 1.72 -8.63
N PRO A 259 24.65 2.41 -7.78
CA PRO A 259 24.44 3.80 -7.43
C PRO A 259 24.54 4.74 -8.63
N MET A 260 25.42 4.44 -9.60
CA MET A 260 25.67 5.30 -10.77
C MET A 260 24.43 5.52 -11.64
N LYS A 261 23.49 4.57 -11.68
CA LYS A 261 22.24 4.71 -12.43
C LYS A 261 21.33 5.79 -11.84
N CYS A 262 21.47 6.07 -10.54
CA CYS A 262 20.69 7.07 -9.81
C CYS A 262 21.21 8.50 -9.98
N HIS A 263 22.22 8.73 -10.84
CA HIS A 263 22.54 10.08 -11.32
C HIS A 263 21.49 10.62 -12.31
N ASP A 264 20.75 9.73 -12.98
CA ASP A 264 19.56 10.15 -13.74
C ASP A 264 18.53 10.76 -12.78
N ARG A 265 18.08 11.98 -13.09
CA ARG A 265 17.15 12.73 -12.24
C ARG A 265 15.87 11.93 -11.97
N PHE A 266 15.36 11.19 -12.95
CA PHE A 266 14.15 10.41 -12.77
C PHE A 266 14.39 9.19 -11.88
N ALA A 267 15.46 8.43 -12.11
CA ALA A 267 15.84 7.30 -11.25
C ALA A 267 16.02 7.73 -9.79
N LYS A 268 16.63 8.90 -9.54
CA LYS A 268 16.78 9.47 -8.19
C LYS A 268 15.44 9.75 -7.51
N GLU A 269 14.47 10.29 -8.24
CA GLU A 269 13.13 10.54 -7.70
C GLU A 269 12.36 9.23 -7.42
N VAL A 270 12.55 8.21 -8.26
CA VAL A 270 12.00 6.86 -8.02
C VAL A 270 12.65 6.23 -6.78
N LEU A 271 13.97 6.37 -6.61
CA LEU A 271 14.66 5.97 -5.39
C LEU A 271 14.06 6.67 -4.16
N ARG A 272 13.98 8.02 -4.19
CA ARG A 272 13.45 8.83 -3.07
C ARG A 272 12.08 8.36 -2.60
N PHE A 273 11.18 8.04 -3.52
CA PHE A 273 9.87 7.48 -3.21
C PHE A 273 9.94 6.09 -2.57
N ASN A 274 10.80 5.21 -3.08
CA ASN A 274 10.86 3.80 -2.66
C ASN A 274 11.66 3.57 -1.35
N ARG A 275 12.47 4.54 -0.89
CA ARG A 275 13.36 4.40 0.30
C ARG A 275 12.68 3.79 1.51
N GLY A 276 11.55 4.37 1.94
CA GLY A 276 10.82 3.91 3.13
C GLY A 276 10.38 2.45 3.01
N GLY A 277 9.89 2.04 1.83
CA GLY A 277 9.52 0.66 1.57
C GLY A 277 10.71 -0.31 1.60
N ILE A 278 11.86 0.09 1.02
CA ILE A 278 13.10 -0.71 1.04
C ILE A 278 13.57 -0.92 2.48
N ILE A 279 13.55 0.14 3.29
CA ILE A 279 13.94 0.10 4.71
C ILE A 279 13.01 -0.85 5.48
N ILE A 280 11.70 -0.69 5.36
CA ILE A 280 10.72 -1.57 6.01
C ILE A 280 10.90 -3.03 5.60
N THR A 281 11.12 -3.29 4.31
CA THR A 281 11.40 -4.65 3.81
C THR A 281 12.68 -5.23 4.44
N SER A 282 13.69 -4.39 4.68
CA SER A 282 14.94 -4.78 5.32
C SER A 282 14.77 -5.07 6.82
N ILE A 283 13.91 -4.30 7.51
CA ILE A 283 13.49 -4.55 8.90
C ILE A 283 12.83 -5.93 9.01
N TYR A 284 11.80 -6.22 8.19
CA TYR A 284 11.12 -7.53 8.21
C TYR A 284 12.03 -8.72 7.86
N LYS A 285 13.05 -8.49 7.03
CA LYS A 285 14.06 -9.50 6.68
C LYS A 285 15.20 -9.60 7.70
N ARG A 286 15.35 -8.61 8.59
CA ARG A 286 16.50 -8.43 9.49
C ARG A 286 17.83 -8.51 8.76
N ARG A 287 17.90 -7.85 7.60
CA ARG A 287 19.12 -7.74 6.79
C ARG A 287 19.53 -6.28 6.70
N PRO A 288 20.84 -5.98 6.72
CA PRO A 288 21.30 -4.62 6.49
C PRO A 288 20.68 -4.02 5.23
N CYS A 289 20.24 -2.77 5.33
CA CYS A 289 19.69 -2.06 4.20
C CYS A 289 20.84 -1.61 3.29
N PHE A 290 20.84 -2.00 2.01
CA PHE A 290 21.92 -1.62 1.09
C PHE A 290 22.06 -0.09 0.93
N LEU A 291 21.00 0.68 1.24
CA LEU A 291 21.04 2.15 1.20
C LEU A 291 22.04 2.77 2.19
N THR A 292 22.46 2.04 3.22
CA THR A 292 23.45 2.51 4.19
C THR A 292 24.88 2.14 3.82
N SER A 293 25.09 1.40 2.70
CA SER A 293 26.44 1.09 2.21
C SER A 293 27.17 2.38 1.79
N PRO A 294 28.51 2.41 1.87
CA PRO A 294 29.29 3.62 1.53
C PRO A 294 28.98 4.18 0.14
N GLU A 295 28.72 3.32 -0.83
CA GLU A 295 28.47 3.69 -2.23
C GLU A 295 27.05 4.25 -2.44
N TRP A 296 26.10 3.90 -1.58
CA TRP A 296 24.70 4.31 -1.69
C TRP A 296 24.31 5.45 -0.76
N ARG A 297 24.93 5.55 0.43
CA ARG A 297 24.52 6.47 1.50
C ARG A 297 24.35 7.90 1.03
N ASP A 298 25.35 8.43 0.34
CA ASP A 298 25.35 9.82 -0.13
C ASP A 298 24.29 10.09 -1.20
N ILE A 299 23.91 9.07 -1.97
CA ILE A 299 22.90 9.18 -3.03
C ILE A 299 21.50 8.98 -2.46
N ALA A 300 21.32 7.98 -1.62
CA ALA A 300 20.05 7.61 -1.00
C ALA A 300 19.55 8.70 -0.06
N PHE A 301 20.45 9.38 0.66
CA PHE A 301 20.10 10.42 1.63
C PHE A 301 20.51 11.82 1.17
N ASP A 302 20.70 12.03 -0.14
CA ASP A 302 20.99 13.36 -0.68
C ASP A 302 19.82 14.33 -0.46
N LYS A 303 20.13 15.42 0.25
CA LYS A 303 19.22 16.51 0.60
C LYS A 303 19.26 17.67 -0.41
N THR A 304 20.06 17.58 -1.46
CA THR A 304 20.17 18.65 -2.47
C THR A 304 18.82 18.94 -3.12
N GLY A 305 18.44 20.22 -3.09
CA GLY A 305 17.20 20.73 -3.69
C GLY A 305 15.92 20.36 -2.94
N LEU A 306 16.02 19.81 -1.73
CA LEU A 306 14.86 19.51 -0.88
C LEU A 306 14.47 20.73 -0.04
N ASN A 307 13.18 20.84 0.25
CA ASN A 307 12.70 21.76 1.28
C ASN A 307 13.04 21.21 2.67
N PHE A 308 12.79 22.00 3.71
CA PHE A 308 13.09 21.63 5.09
C PHE A 308 12.41 20.32 5.53
N GLU A 309 11.12 20.12 5.23
CA GLU A 309 10.37 18.93 5.63
C GLU A 309 10.90 17.67 4.95
N ASP A 310 11.23 17.75 3.65
CA ASP A 310 11.80 16.64 2.90
C ASP A 310 13.25 16.32 3.35
N CYS A 311 14.01 17.33 3.82
CA CYS A 311 15.30 17.14 4.48
C CYS A 311 15.14 16.36 5.79
N LEU A 312 14.17 16.77 6.63
CA LEU A 312 13.90 16.14 7.91
C LEU A 312 13.43 14.69 7.75
N TYR A 313 12.52 14.45 6.82
CA TYR A 313 12.09 13.10 6.45
C TYR A 313 13.26 12.24 5.95
N THR A 314 14.18 12.83 5.17
CA THR A 314 15.40 12.15 4.72
C THR A 314 16.32 11.79 5.89
N ASP A 315 16.47 12.67 6.88
CA ASP A 315 17.28 12.39 8.07
C ASP A 315 16.67 11.29 8.96
N ILE A 316 15.33 11.25 9.09
CA ILE A 316 14.60 10.17 9.79
C ILE A 316 14.80 8.83 9.08
N LEU A 317 14.60 8.79 7.75
CA LEU A 317 14.79 7.57 6.97
C LEU A 317 16.23 7.07 7.02
N HIS A 318 17.21 7.96 7.12
CA HIS A 318 18.62 7.57 7.28
C HIS A 318 18.81 6.77 8.57
N ARG A 319 18.34 7.28 9.71
CA ARG A 319 18.41 6.55 10.99
C ARG A 319 17.61 5.26 10.98
N MET A 320 16.45 5.28 10.34
CA MET A 320 15.62 4.08 10.18
C MET A 320 16.31 3.00 9.33
N ALA A 321 17.14 3.40 8.36
CA ALA A 321 17.88 2.47 7.49
C ALA A 321 19.03 1.76 8.20
N ASP A 322 19.54 2.29 9.31
CA ASP A 322 20.57 1.65 10.15
C ASP A 322 19.95 0.58 11.07
N PHE A 323 18.67 0.72 11.42
CA PHE A 323 17.96 -0.16 12.35
C PHE A 323 17.96 -1.66 11.98
N PRO A 324 17.82 -2.08 10.70
CA PRO A 324 17.90 -3.49 10.33
C PRO A 324 19.20 -4.19 10.73
N SER A 325 20.33 -3.46 10.77
CA SER A 325 21.61 -4.03 11.22
C SER A 325 21.59 -4.32 12.72
N LEU A 326 20.97 -3.44 13.52
CA LEU A 326 20.79 -3.63 14.96
C LEU A 326 19.89 -4.83 15.27
N LEU A 327 18.82 -5.01 14.48
CA LEU A 327 17.94 -6.19 14.60
C LEU A 327 18.65 -7.50 14.27
N ARG A 328 19.57 -7.48 13.30
CA ARG A 328 20.40 -8.66 12.99
C ARG A 328 21.34 -8.99 14.15
N GLU A 329 22.05 -8.00 14.67
CA GLU A 329 22.93 -8.17 15.83
C GLU A 329 22.16 -8.67 17.05
N PHE A 330 20.95 -8.12 17.29
CA PHE A 330 20.06 -8.58 18.35
C PHE A 330 19.71 -10.07 18.21
N LYS A 331 19.31 -10.48 17.01
CA LYS A 331 19.00 -11.88 16.69
C LYS A 331 20.21 -12.81 16.85
N ASP A 332 21.39 -12.35 16.44
CA ASP A 332 22.63 -13.13 16.56
C ASP A 332 22.98 -13.38 18.04
N ILE A 333 22.74 -12.39 18.92
CA ILE A 333 22.90 -12.53 20.36
C ILE A 333 21.87 -13.51 20.95
N GLU A 334 20.60 -13.40 20.56
CA GLU A 334 19.56 -14.34 21.03
C GLU A 334 19.86 -15.78 20.60
N ASN A 335 20.26 -16.01 19.35
CA ASN A 335 20.60 -17.36 18.88
C ASN A 335 21.89 -17.89 19.53
N GLY A 336 22.88 -17.03 19.75
CA GLY A 336 24.13 -17.39 20.45
C GLY A 336 23.92 -17.74 21.93
N SER A 337 22.80 -17.32 22.53
CA SER A 337 22.43 -17.70 23.90
C SER A 337 21.75 -19.07 24.01
N VAL A 338 21.51 -19.77 22.89
CA VAL A 338 20.79 -21.06 22.80
C VAL A 338 21.73 -22.27 22.56
N GLU A 339 23.05 -22.12 22.59
CA GLU A 339 23.92 -23.31 22.69
C GLU A 339 23.72 -24.00 24.06
N PRO A 340 23.48 -25.33 24.11
CA PRO A 340 23.28 -26.01 25.37
C PRO A 340 24.56 -25.93 26.19
N LEU A 341 24.42 -25.61 27.48
CA LEU A 341 25.46 -25.83 28.49
C LEU A 341 25.90 -27.30 28.46
N ALA A 342 26.88 -27.61 27.62
CA ALA A 342 27.66 -28.82 27.74
C ALA A 342 28.60 -28.62 28.94
N ASP A 343 28.54 -29.57 29.86
CA ASP A 343 29.45 -29.79 30.98
C ASP A 343 29.39 -28.81 32.16
N PHE A 344 28.28 -28.83 32.89
CA PHE A 344 28.38 -28.74 34.35
C PHE A 344 28.82 -30.12 34.88
N HIS A 345 30.13 -30.28 35.09
CA HIS A 345 30.67 -31.33 35.96
C HIS A 345 30.05 -31.19 37.36
N PRO A 346 29.57 -32.27 38.00
CA PRO A 346 29.06 -32.19 39.35
C PRO A 346 30.22 -31.85 40.29
N PHE A 347 30.15 -30.69 40.94
CA PHE A 347 30.99 -30.39 42.09
C PHE A 347 30.48 -31.24 43.26
N ASP A 348 31.30 -32.22 43.61
CA ASP A 348 31.19 -33.05 44.80
C ASP A 348 31.34 -32.18 46.04
N PHE A 349 30.28 -32.08 46.85
CA PHE A 349 30.33 -31.54 48.20
C PHE A 349 29.73 -32.61 49.12
N THR A 350 30.56 -33.58 49.49
CA THR A 350 30.30 -34.45 50.64
C THR A 350 30.31 -33.61 51.91
N LEU A 351 29.16 -33.50 52.56
CA LEU A 351 29.04 -33.11 53.96
C LEU A 351 27.99 -34.04 54.58
N ASP A 352 28.48 -34.99 55.37
CA ASP A 352 27.71 -35.91 56.20
C ASP A 352 26.74 -35.12 57.09
N ILE A 353 25.45 -35.39 56.95
CA ILE A 353 24.44 -35.01 57.94
C ILE A 353 23.63 -36.27 58.25
N ASP A 354 23.89 -36.83 59.44
CA ASP A 354 23.13 -37.91 60.05
C ASP A 354 21.67 -37.50 60.23
N LEU A 355 20.78 -38.32 59.68
CA LEU A 355 19.33 -38.12 59.63
C LEU A 355 18.64 -39.12 60.57
N GLU A 356 18.94 -39.03 61.86
CA GLU A 356 18.16 -39.64 62.93
C GLU A 356 18.09 -38.64 64.09
N ASN A 357 16.94 -37.97 64.22
CA ASN A 357 16.38 -37.27 65.40
C ASN A 357 15.74 -35.93 65.00
N LEU A 358 14.49 -35.96 64.56
CA LEU A 358 13.53 -34.84 64.73
C LEU A 358 12.10 -35.32 64.42
N GLU A 359 11.62 -36.25 65.23
CA GLU A 359 10.20 -36.29 65.63
C GLU A 359 10.09 -35.59 67.00
N GLU A 360 8.92 -35.00 67.27
CA GLU A 360 8.59 -34.07 68.39
C GLU A 360 8.95 -32.61 68.04
N ASP A 361 8.03 -31.63 67.92
CA ASP A 361 6.76 -31.45 68.61
C ASP A 361 5.88 -30.44 67.85
N LEU A 362 4.62 -30.82 67.59
CA LEU A 362 3.53 -29.91 67.20
C LEU A 362 2.89 -29.37 68.49
N SER A 363 3.15 -28.12 68.88
CA SER A 363 2.26 -27.34 69.75
C SER A 363 2.87 -25.99 70.15
N SER A 364 2.32 -24.88 69.65
CA SER A 364 1.67 -23.84 70.45
C SER A 364 1.70 -22.43 69.81
N CYS A 365 0.49 -21.88 69.69
CA CYS A 365 0.11 -20.48 69.89
C CYS A 365 0.80 -19.35 69.11
N CYS A 366 0.00 -18.69 68.25
CA CYS A 366 0.06 -17.23 68.06
C CYS A 366 -0.03 -16.51 69.42
N PRO A 367 0.60 -15.33 69.56
CA PRO A 367 -0.21 -14.12 69.46
C PRO A 367 0.47 -12.89 68.80
N SER A 368 -0.38 -12.14 68.10
CA SER A 368 -0.60 -10.68 68.17
C SER A 368 0.54 -9.66 68.06
N LEU A 369 0.28 -8.71 67.15
CA LEU A 369 0.81 -7.35 67.07
C LEU A 369 0.87 -6.64 68.44
N GLU A 370 2.05 -6.18 68.83
CA GLU A 370 2.21 -5.02 69.72
C GLU A 370 3.32 -4.08 69.20
N PHE A 371 2.93 -2.82 69.02
CA PHE A 371 3.80 -1.68 68.82
C PHE A 371 4.46 -1.32 70.17
N SER A 372 5.78 -1.23 70.22
CA SER A 372 6.52 -0.45 71.22
C SER A 372 7.95 -0.19 70.75
N SER A 373 8.24 1.05 70.37
CA SER A 373 9.61 1.60 70.34
C SER A 373 10.06 1.82 71.80
N PRO A 374 11.34 1.59 72.16
CA PRO A 374 12.22 2.75 72.19
C PRO A 374 13.73 2.47 71.97
N GLN A 375 14.45 3.57 71.71
CA GLN A 375 15.89 3.81 71.87
C GLN A 375 16.80 3.57 70.66
N LEU A 376 17.02 4.69 69.95
CA LEU A 376 18.18 4.96 69.10
C LEU A 376 19.49 4.66 69.85
N SER A 377 20.23 3.66 69.35
CA SER A 377 21.66 3.51 69.58
C SER A 377 22.40 4.01 68.33
N PRO A 378 23.42 4.88 68.42
CA PRO A 378 24.07 5.47 67.25
C PRO A 378 25.04 4.48 66.58
N LEU A 379 24.85 4.28 65.28
CA LEU A 379 25.88 4.06 64.26
C LEU A 379 27.01 3.06 64.58
N SER A 380 26.83 1.80 64.17
CA SER A 380 27.96 0.88 63.94
C SER A 380 27.70 -0.17 62.85
N PHE A 381 27.07 0.22 61.72
CA PHE A 381 27.03 -0.61 60.50
C PHE A 381 27.21 0.20 59.20
N LEU A 382 27.90 1.35 59.28
CA LEU A 382 28.59 1.92 58.12
C LEU A 382 29.95 1.25 58.02
N ASN A 383 30.01 0.01 57.51
CA ASN A 383 31.24 -0.54 56.90
C ASN A 383 31.11 -1.90 56.20
N ASP A 384 29.91 -2.44 55.99
CA ASP A 384 29.78 -3.50 54.98
C ASP A 384 29.52 -2.86 53.62
N PRO A 385 30.45 -3.00 52.64
CA PRO A 385 30.12 -2.63 51.28
C PRO A 385 28.98 -3.55 50.85
N TYR A 386 27.82 -2.96 50.54
CA TYR A 386 26.85 -3.60 49.68
C TYR A 386 27.60 -4.05 48.43
N GLN A 387 27.91 -5.35 48.34
CA GLN A 387 28.33 -5.94 47.10
C GLN A 387 27.11 -5.85 46.19
N LEU A 388 27.10 -4.81 45.34
CA LEU A 388 26.34 -4.85 44.11
C LEU A 388 26.61 -6.21 43.46
N PRO A 389 25.59 -6.92 42.95
CA PRO A 389 25.86 -8.04 42.07
C PRO A 389 26.78 -7.52 40.97
N PRO A 390 27.90 -8.21 40.68
CA PRO A 390 28.93 -7.66 39.82
C PRO A 390 28.32 -7.27 38.48
N SER A 391 28.58 -6.04 38.06
CA SER A 391 28.26 -5.44 36.76
C SER A 391 28.96 -6.13 35.57
N HIS A 392 29.35 -7.40 35.72
CA HIS A 392 30.22 -8.16 34.83
C HIS A 392 29.57 -9.39 34.18
N LEU A 393 28.23 -9.51 34.18
CA LEU A 393 27.55 -10.62 33.50
C LEU A 393 26.88 -10.25 32.16
N TYR A 394 27.18 -9.09 31.58
CA TYR A 394 26.83 -8.81 30.18
C TYR A 394 27.90 -9.36 29.26
N SER A 395 27.50 -10.25 28.34
CA SER A 395 28.37 -10.60 27.22
C SER A 395 28.77 -9.31 26.51
N ALA A 396 30.06 -9.13 26.19
CA ALA A 396 30.55 -7.94 25.48
C ALA A 396 29.70 -7.57 24.23
N PRO A 397 29.15 -8.52 23.45
CA PRO A 397 28.22 -8.22 22.36
C PRO A 397 26.92 -7.54 22.79
N ARG A 398 26.35 -7.92 23.95
CA ARG A 398 25.10 -7.33 24.45
C ARG A 398 25.29 -5.87 24.85
N THR A 399 26.41 -5.57 25.53
CA THR A 399 26.77 -4.20 25.90
C THR A 399 27.06 -3.33 24.67
N ASP A 400 27.76 -3.88 23.66
CA ASP A 400 28.03 -3.15 22.41
C ASP A 400 26.74 -2.78 21.67
N LEU A 401 25.80 -3.74 21.53
CA LEU A 401 24.50 -3.47 20.92
C LEU A 401 23.69 -2.43 21.71
N LEU A 402 23.69 -2.52 23.04
CA LEU A 402 23.03 -1.54 23.90
C LEU A 402 23.59 -0.13 23.68
N ASN A 403 24.92 0.02 23.59
CA ASN A 403 25.57 1.30 23.29
C ASN A 403 25.19 1.85 21.91
N LYS A 404 25.10 0.98 20.89
CA LYS A 404 24.64 1.39 19.55
C LYS A 404 23.19 1.87 19.55
N LEU A 405 22.31 1.18 20.28
CA LEU A 405 20.90 1.59 20.42
C LEU A 405 20.75 2.90 21.20
N GLN A 406 21.57 3.11 22.24
CA GLN A 406 21.62 4.39 22.95
C GLN A 406 22.10 5.52 22.04
N SER A 407 23.14 5.30 21.25
CA SER A 407 23.62 6.27 20.25
C SER A 407 22.56 6.60 19.19
N LEU A 408 21.80 5.59 18.73
CA LEU A 408 20.66 5.81 17.86
C LEU A 408 19.60 6.67 18.55
N LYS A 409 19.25 6.35 19.80
CA LYS A 409 18.28 7.11 20.60
C LYS A 409 18.71 8.57 20.77
N ASP A 410 19.97 8.82 21.12
CA ASP A 410 20.52 10.18 21.25
C ASP A 410 20.42 10.96 19.93
N SER A 411 20.69 10.29 18.81
CA SER A 411 20.50 10.93 17.50
C SER A 411 19.03 11.21 17.18
N LEU A 412 18.09 10.39 17.64
CA LEU A 412 16.65 10.66 17.49
C LEU A 412 16.22 11.83 18.38
N ILE A 413 16.73 11.92 19.60
CA ILE A 413 16.50 13.06 20.49
C ILE A 413 17.00 14.35 19.84
N ALA A 414 18.18 14.34 19.20
CA ALA A 414 18.67 15.50 18.45
C ALA A 414 17.74 15.90 17.29
N LEU A 415 17.16 14.93 16.57
CA LEU A 415 16.16 15.18 15.52
C LEU A 415 14.81 15.67 16.07
N SER A 416 14.49 15.32 17.32
CA SER A 416 13.23 15.75 17.96
C SER A 416 13.17 17.27 18.19
N ILE A 417 14.33 17.92 18.38
CA ILE A 417 14.41 19.36 18.67
C ILE A 417 13.77 20.19 17.53
N PRO A 418 14.22 20.08 16.27
CA PRO A 418 13.59 20.80 15.17
C PRO A 418 12.15 20.33 14.87
N LEU A 419 11.83 19.04 15.05
CA LEU A 419 10.45 18.54 14.90
C LEU A 419 9.49 19.21 15.88
N ASN A 420 9.83 19.20 17.17
CA ASN A 420 8.97 19.75 18.22
C ASN A 420 8.83 21.27 18.11
N ALA A 421 9.89 21.98 17.69
CA ALA A 421 9.80 23.40 17.40
C ALA A 421 8.72 23.71 16.33
N LYS A 422 8.61 22.85 15.30
CA LYS A 422 7.65 22.97 14.20
C LYS A 422 6.21 22.59 14.56
N LEU A 423 6.03 21.69 15.52
CA LEU A 423 4.72 21.45 16.12
C LEU A 423 4.31 22.64 16.99
N THR A 424 5.24 23.17 17.78
CA THR A 424 4.97 24.28 18.73
C THR A 424 4.66 25.60 18.00
N ASP A 425 5.35 25.89 16.89
CA ASP A 425 5.10 27.10 16.09
C ASP A 425 3.91 26.97 15.12
N GLY A 426 3.30 25.78 15.04
CA GLY A 426 2.15 25.48 14.20
C GLY A 426 2.46 25.33 12.70
N THR A 427 3.73 25.33 12.30
CA THR A 427 4.10 25.28 10.87
C THR A 427 4.12 23.85 10.30
N ALA A 428 4.29 22.82 11.14
CA ALA A 428 4.13 21.43 10.71
C ALA A 428 2.67 20.95 10.80
N ALA A 429 2.02 21.20 11.95
CA ALA A 429 0.65 20.83 12.24
C ALA A 429 0.00 21.81 13.22
N ILE A 430 -1.32 21.86 13.18
CA ILE A 430 -2.14 22.56 14.19
C ILE A 430 -2.85 21.49 15.01
N GLU A 431 -2.79 21.60 16.34
CA GLU A 431 -3.55 20.76 17.25
C GLU A 431 -4.92 21.39 17.52
N LEU A 432 -6.00 20.66 17.23
CA LEU A 432 -7.38 21.08 17.42
C LEU A 432 -8.14 20.05 18.28
N PRO A 433 -9.27 20.41 18.90
CA PRO A 433 -10.15 19.42 19.52
C PRO A 433 -10.60 18.36 18.51
N ALA A 434 -10.66 17.10 18.95
CA ALA A 434 -11.12 16.01 18.10
C ALA A 434 -12.54 16.27 17.58
N ILE A 435 -12.78 15.92 16.31
CA ILE A 435 -14.07 16.06 15.63
C ILE A 435 -15.11 15.15 16.28
N ASP A 436 -14.70 13.94 16.68
CA ASP A 436 -15.54 13.01 17.41
C ASP A 436 -15.42 13.26 18.92
N SER A 437 -16.49 13.80 19.52
CA SER A 437 -16.55 14.07 20.96
C SER A 437 -16.55 12.81 21.83
N THR A 438 -16.74 11.63 21.24
CA THR A 438 -16.66 10.33 21.93
C THR A 438 -15.29 9.68 21.82
N SER A 439 -14.36 10.28 21.07
CA SER A 439 -12.98 9.81 20.96
C SER A 439 -12.27 9.80 22.32
N PRO A 440 -11.57 8.72 22.69
CA PRO A 440 -10.72 8.72 23.89
C PRO A 440 -9.49 9.64 23.73
N ILE A 441 -9.21 10.09 22.50
CA ILE A 441 -8.18 11.08 22.19
C ILE A 441 -8.87 12.44 21.97
N PRO A 442 -8.76 13.39 22.91
CA PRO A 442 -9.53 14.65 22.91
C PRO A 442 -9.01 15.70 21.92
N THR A 443 -7.79 15.56 21.41
CA THR A 443 -7.17 16.48 20.44
C THR A 443 -6.63 15.71 19.24
N ALA A 444 -6.59 16.36 18.08
CA ALA A 444 -6.08 15.79 16.85
C ALA A 444 -5.09 16.76 16.18
N PHE A 445 -4.05 16.20 15.57
CA PHE A 445 -3.14 16.96 14.72
C PHE A 445 -3.66 17.04 13.29
N HIS A 446 -3.63 18.25 12.76
CA HIS A 446 -3.88 18.54 11.36
C HIS A 446 -2.60 19.06 10.71
N PHE A 447 -1.89 18.16 10.04
CA PHE A 447 -0.65 18.47 9.35
C PHE A 447 -0.90 19.20 8.03
N THR A 448 0.08 19.99 7.61
CA THR A 448 0.03 20.73 6.34
C THR A 448 -0.14 19.83 5.12
N ASN A 449 0.42 18.61 5.18
CA ASN A 449 0.19 17.55 4.21
C ASN A 449 0.56 16.17 4.79
N TRP A 450 0.03 15.12 4.17
CA TRP A 450 0.21 13.75 4.65
C TRP A 450 1.68 13.29 4.72
N ARG A 451 2.59 13.84 3.91
CA ARG A 451 4.01 13.43 3.95
C ARG A 451 4.67 13.88 5.24
N VAL A 452 4.29 15.06 5.74
CA VAL A 452 4.75 15.55 7.05
C VAL A 452 4.21 14.61 8.13
N THR A 453 2.91 14.28 8.11
CA THR A 453 2.33 13.27 9.03
C THR A 453 3.11 11.95 9.01
N VAL A 454 3.47 11.45 7.82
CA VAL A 454 4.27 10.22 7.66
C VAL A 454 5.66 10.36 8.24
N ALA A 455 6.33 11.50 8.07
CA ALA A 455 7.64 11.73 8.65
C ALA A 455 7.60 11.65 10.18
N TYR A 456 6.65 12.33 10.82
CA TYR A 456 6.46 12.29 12.28
C TYR A 456 6.10 10.88 12.76
N ASN A 457 5.17 10.21 12.07
CA ASN A 457 4.80 8.83 12.39
C ASN A 457 5.98 7.86 12.26
N CYS A 458 6.84 8.00 11.24
CA CYS A 458 8.07 7.22 11.12
C CYS A 458 9.05 7.50 12.27
N PHE A 459 9.23 8.78 12.63
CA PHE A 459 10.10 9.18 13.74
C PHE A 459 9.64 8.58 15.07
N TRP A 460 8.37 8.75 15.42
CA TRP A 460 7.78 8.22 16.64
C TRP A 460 7.80 6.69 16.69
N SER A 461 7.52 6.03 15.56
CA SER A 461 7.61 4.56 15.46
C SER A 461 9.05 4.06 15.70
N LEU A 462 10.04 4.74 15.12
CA LEU A 462 11.45 4.38 15.29
C LEU A 462 11.92 4.60 16.73
N LEU A 463 11.43 5.64 17.40
CA LEU A 463 11.71 5.89 18.82
C LEU A 463 11.13 4.79 19.71
N ILE A 464 9.87 4.39 19.49
CA ILE A 464 9.24 3.26 20.19
C ILE A 464 10.04 1.98 19.95
N LEU A 465 10.38 1.66 18.69
CA LEU A 465 11.17 0.47 18.34
C LEU A 465 12.54 0.45 19.01
N THR A 466 13.23 1.60 19.05
CA THR A 466 14.54 1.74 19.69
C THR A 466 14.43 1.53 21.20
N ASN A 467 13.47 2.18 21.85
CA ASN A 467 13.20 2.02 23.28
C ASN A 467 12.83 0.57 23.62
N LYS A 468 11.99 -0.08 22.80
CA LYS A 468 11.60 -1.48 22.97
C LYS A 468 12.80 -2.42 22.92
N LEU A 469 13.71 -2.26 21.96
CA LEU A 469 14.93 -3.07 21.90
C LEU A 469 15.86 -2.80 23.09
N ILE A 470 16.01 -1.54 23.52
CA ILE A 470 16.78 -1.20 24.72
C ILE A 470 16.19 -1.94 25.93
N MET A 471 14.88 -1.86 26.14
CA MET A 471 14.19 -2.53 27.26
C MET A 471 14.42 -4.05 27.27
N LYS A 472 14.46 -4.70 26.09
CA LYS A 472 14.79 -6.13 25.98
C LYS A 472 16.24 -6.47 26.32
N LEU A 473 17.15 -5.51 26.16
CA LEU A 473 18.58 -5.68 26.43
C LEU A 473 18.96 -5.37 27.88
N LEU A 474 18.16 -4.52 28.56
CA LEU A 474 18.35 -4.18 29.96
C LEU A 474 18.17 -5.39 30.90
N PRO A 475 18.77 -5.35 32.11
CA PRO A 475 18.50 -6.35 33.14
C PRO A 475 17.01 -6.37 33.54
N PRO A 476 16.53 -7.52 34.04
CA PRO A 476 15.24 -7.56 34.74
C PRO A 476 15.21 -6.52 35.87
N TYR A 477 14.11 -5.76 35.96
CA TYR A 477 13.88 -4.72 36.98
C TYR A 477 14.81 -3.50 36.93
N ASP A 478 15.51 -3.25 35.81
CA ASP A 478 16.24 -1.99 35.62
C ASP A 478 15.27 -0.79 35.72
N PRO A 479 15.54 0.23 36.57
CA PRO A 479 14.66 1.38 36.71
C PRO A 479 14.46 2.16 35.39
N LEU A 480 15.41 2.07 34.46
CA LEU A 480 15.31 2.69 33.14
C LEU A 480 14.18 2.09 32.31
N HIS A 481 13.74 0.85 32.60
CA HIS A 481 12.61 0.22 31.92
C HIS A 481 11.34 1.08 32.03
N TYR A 482 10.99 1.51 33.25
CA TYR A 482 9.79 2.34 33.48
C TYR A 482 9.86 3.69 32.78
N VAL A 483 11.06 4.28 32.70
CA VAL A 483 11.29 5.57 32.00
C VAL A 483 11.08 5.39 30.50
N LEU A 484 11.68 4.37 29.89
CA LEU A 484 11.55 4.07 28.47
C LEU A 484 10.11 3.73 28.10
N GLU A 485 9.42 2.97 28.94
CA GLU A 485 8.03 2.63 28.74
C GLU A 485 7.11 3.86 28.84
N ALA A 486 7.36 4.77 29.79
CA ALA A 486 6.64 6.04 29.90
C ALA A 486 6.85 6.95 28.68
N GLU A 487 8.07 6.99 28.14
CA GLU A 487 8.36 7.66 26.88
C GLU A 487 7.56 7.05 25.73
N CYS A 488 7.54 5.71 25.61
CA CYS A 488 6.75 5.01 24.59
C CYS A 488 5.26 5.32 24.70
N ARG A 489 4.68 5.35 25.91
CA ARG A 489 3.28 5.76 26.15
C ARG A 489 3.00 7.18 25.68
N THR A 490 3.91 8.11 25.98
CA THR A 490 3.78 9.52 25.56
C THR A 490 3.79 9.61 24.03
N VAL A 491 4.73 8.93 23.38
CA VAL A 491 4.89 8.92 21.93
C VAL A 491 3.70 8.23 21.24
N ALA A 492 3.21 7.13 21.81
CA ALA A 492 2.02 6.42 21.32
C ALA A 492 0.77 7.31 21.35
N TYR A 493 0.61 8.12 22.39
CA TYR A 493 -0.47 9.11 22.47
C TYR A 493 -0.39 10.15 21.35
N GLU A 494 0.81 10.68 21.04
CA GLU A 494 1.00 11.61 19.92
C GLU A 494 0.69 10.97 18.55
N ILE A 495 1.05 9.69 18.35
CA ILE A 495 0.66 8.92 17.15
C ILE A 495 -0.87 8.87 17.03
N CYS A 496 -1.58 8.63 18.13
CA CYS A 496 -3.04 8.51 18.13
C CYS A 496 -3.72 9.82 17.69
N LYS A 497 -3.16 10.98 18.02
CA LYS A 497 -3.64 12.29 17.54
C LYS A 497 -3.57 12.45 16.02
N THR A 498 -2.85 11.60 15.29
CA THR A 498 -2.76 11.64 13.81
C THR A 498 -3.91 10.94 13.10
N TRP A 499 -4.86 10.35 13.84
CA TRP A 499 -5.96 9.56 13.30
C TRP A 499 -6.81 10.30 12.27
N GLU A 500 -7.21 11.53 12.59
CA GLU A 500 -8.11 12.31 11.73
C GLU A 500 -7.47 12.65 10.39
N ASP A 501 -6.17 12.95 10.38
CA ASP A 501 -5.41 13.19 9.16
C ASP A 501 -5.32 11.94 8.29
N ALA A 502 -5.09 10.77 8.89
CA ALA A 502 -5.10 9.50 8.18
C ALA A 502 -6.47 9.21 7.55
N TRP A 503 -7.55 9.51 8.27
CA TRP A 503 -8.92 9.37 7.79
C TRP A 503 -9.26 10.34 6.67
N ALA A 504 -8.91 11.62 6.81
CA ALA A 504 -9.19 12.68 5.85
C ALA A 504 -8.41 12.48 4.53
N SER A 505 -7.22 11.90 4.60
CA SER A 505 -6.33 11.68 3.45
C SER A 505 -6.41 10.27 2.84
N ARG A 506 -7.44 9.48 3.18
CA ARG A 506 -7.66 8.17 2.55
C ARG A 506 -7.88 8.26 1.02
N PRO A 507 -7.43 7.25 0.25
CA PRO A 507 -6.77 6.01 0.67
C PRO A 507 -5.29 6.13 1.04
N ILE A 508 -4.60 7.23 0.67
CA ILE A 508 -3.16 7.41 0.97
C ILE A 508 -2.89 7.41 2.47
N GLY A 509 -3.70 8.10 3.27
CA GLY A 509 -3.55 8.11 4.73
C GLY A 509 -3.59 6.71 5.34
N ALA A 510 -4.57 5.89 4.93
CA ALA A 510 -4.73 4.50 5.37
C ALA A 510 -3.52 3.61 5.05
N PHE A 511 -2.84 3.87 3.94
CA PHE A 511 -1.63 3.14 3.56
C PHE A 511 -0.47 3.35 4.56
N HIS A 512 -0.45 4.49 5.26
CA HIS A 512 0.64 4.85 6.15
C HIS A 512 0.38 4.62 7.65
N THR A 513 -0.81 4.16 8.04
CA THR A 513 -1.14 3.89 9.45
C THR A 513 -0.54 2.60 9.99
N GLY A 514 -0.23 1.64 9.11
CA GLY A 514 0.14 0.28 9.51
C GLY A 514 1.45 0.13 10.30
N LEU A 515 2.38 1.09 10.20
CA LEU A 515 3.57 1.09 11.06
C LEU A 515 3.26 1.76 12.40
N SER A 516 2.78 3.00 12.38
CA SER A 516 2.68 3.83 13.59
C SER A 516 1.65 3.33 14.57
N PHE A 517 0.44 2.97 14.11
CA PHE A 517 -0.60 2.47 15.00
C PHE A 517 -0.26 1.08 15.55
N VAL A 518 0.48 0.25 14.80
CA VAL A 518 0.98 -1.04 15.32
C VAL A 518 2.01 -0.83 16.42
N MET A 519 2.91 0.15 16.27
CA MET A 519 3.88 0.49 17.33
C MET A 519 3.23 1.14 18.55
N ALA A 520 2.22 1.99 18.35
CA ALA A 520 1.53 2.67 19.43
C ALA A 520 0.67 1.72 20.27
N TYR A 521 0.02 0.74 19.63
CA TYR A 521 -1.02 -0.12 20.22
C TYR A 521 -0.66 -0.68 21.60
N GLU A 522 0.53 -1.27 21.76
CA GLU A 522 0.92 -1.93 23.00
C GLU A 522 1.17 -0.97 24.18
N TYR A 523 1.34 0.33 23.90
CA TYR A 523 1.55 1.37 24.91
C TYR A 523 0.29 2.22 25.16
N CYS A 524 -0.85 1.83 24.58
CA CYS A 524 -2.14 2.47 24.79
C CYS A 524 -2.94 1.74 25.87
N THR A 525 -3.88 2.46 26.50
CA THR A 525 -4.89 1.87 27.39
C THR A 525 -5.88 1.00 26.61
N GLU A 526 -6.57 0.08 27.27
CA GLU A 526 -7.47 -0.90 26.63
C GLU A 526 -8.59 -0.25 25.80
N ASP A 527 -9.15 0.86 26.29
CA ASP A 527 -10.16 1.66 25.58
C ASP A 527 -9.59 2.28 24.28
N VAL A 528 -8.37 2.80 24.34
CA VAL A 528 -7.67 3.35 23.17
C VAL A 528 -7.26 2.23 22.20
N GLN A 529 -6.85 1.06 22.68
CA GLN A 529 -6.56 -0.11 21.84
C GLN A 529 -7.79 -0.55 21.04
N CYS A 530 -8.96 -0.64 21.70
CA CYS A 530 -10.23 -0.93 21.05
C CYS A 530 -10.57 0.13 19.99
N TRP A 531 -10.37 1.41 20.33
CA TRP A 531 -10.57 2.53 19.41
C TRP A 531 -9.63 2.46 18.19
N ILE A 532 -8.34 2.14 18.37
CA ILE A 532 -7.38 1.94 17.27
C ILE A 532 -7.85 0.83 16.33
N LEU A 533 -8.22 -0.35 16.86
CA LEU A 533 -8.66 -1.47 16.03
C LEU A 533 -9.96 -1.14 15.26
N SER A 534 -10.92 -0.50 15.92
CA SER A 534 -12.16 -0.04 15.31
C SER A 534 -11.88 0.96 14.17
N GLY A 535 -11.00 1.93 14.43
CA GLY A 535 -10.56 2.89 13.43
C GLY A 535 -9.90 2.21 12.24
N LEU A 536 -8.86 1.41 12.47
CA LEU A 536 -8.11 0.74 11.40
C LEU A 536 -9.03 -0.15 10.53
N ASN A 537 -9.99 -0.85 11.13
CA ASN A 537 -10.98 -1.62 10.39
C ASN A 537 -11.97 -0.72 9.62
N SER A 538 -12.36 0.44 10.17
CA SER A 538 -13.18 1.43 9.46
C SER A 538 -12.47 1.99 8.20
N LEU A 539 -11.14 2.09 8.22
CA LEU A 539 -10.36 2.44 7.01
C LEU A 539 -10.44 1.34 5.96
N LEU A 540 -10.36 0.06 6.37
CA LEU A 540 -10.51 -1.09 5.48
C LEU A 540 -11.90 -1.13 4.85
N ASP A 541 -12.95 -0.88 5.64
CA ASP A 541 -14.32 -0.80 5.17
C ASP A 541 -14.47 0.33 4.13
N GLY A 542 -13.85 1.49 4.40
CA GLY A 542 -13.78 2.61 3.45
C GLY A 542 -13.02 2.28 2.15
N GLN A 543 -12.11 1.31 2.18
CA GLN A 543 -11.37 0.78 1.02
C GLN A 543 -12.04 -0.43 0.36
N GLY A 544 -13.17 -0.92 0.89
CA GLY A 544 -13.84 -2.13 0.42
C GLY A 544 -13.01 -3.40 0.59
N VAL A 545 -12.14 -3.44 1.60
CA VAL A 545 -11.34 -4.62 1.92
C VAL A 545 -12.15 -5.50 2.86
N GLU A 546 -12.49 -6.72 2.46
CA GLU A 546 -13.19 -7.72 3.31
C GLU A 546 -12.28 -8.89 3.73
N SER A 547 -11.23 -9.16 2.95
CA SER A 547 -10.39 -10.34 3.11
C SER A 547 -9.37 -10.28 4.26
N PHE A 548 -9.26 -9.14 4.93
CA PHE A 548 -8.32 -8.88 6.01
C PHE A 548 -8.99 -7.99 7.05
N ARG A 549 -8.76 -8.24 8.34
CA ARG A 549 -9.18 -7.38 9.44
C ARG A 549 -8.05 -7.24 10.44
N TRP A 550 -7.95 -6.05 11.03
CA TRP A 550 -7.07 -5.79 12.15
C TRP A 550 -7.66 -6.44 13.39
N THR A 551 -6.92 -7.35 13.99
CA THR A 551 -7.21 -7.97 15.28
C THR A 551 -6.04 -7.74 16.22
N GLU A 552 -6.24 -7.94 17.52
CA GLU A 552 -5.17 -7.88 18.51
C GLU A 552 -3.99 -8.80 18.13
N ASP A 553 -4.27 -10.04 17.73
CA ASP A 553 -3.24 -11.00 17.31
C ASP A 553 -2.44 -10.53 16.10
N VAL A 554 -3.11 -9.90 15.12
CA VAL A 554 -2.45 -9.36 13.94
C VAL A 554 -1.53 -8.20 14.32
N VAL A 555 -2.02 -7.27 15.15
CA VAL A 555 -1.24 -6.12 15.59
C VAL A 555 -0.04 -6.56 16.45
N ARG A 556 -0.27 -7.42 17.45
CA ARG A 556 0.77 -7.98 18.30
C ARG A 556 1.82 -8.72 17.48
N GLY A 557 1.40 -9.64 16.61
CA GLY A 557 2.32 -10.39 15.75
C GLY A 557 3.09 -9.53 14.74
N MET A 558 2.53 -8.39 14.31
CA MET A 558 3.28 -7.41 13.50
C MET A 558 4.28 -6.61 14.36
N SER A 559 3.89 -6.19 15.57
CA SER A 559 4.76 -5.49 16.52
C SER A 559 5.99 -6.32 16.88
N GLU A 560 5.77 -7.59 17.24
CA GLU A 560 6.82 -8.57 17.55
C GLU A 560 7.81 -8.72 16.38
N LYS A 561 7.32 -8.91 15.16
CA LYS A 561 8.17 -9.05 13.96
C LYS A 561 9.02 -7.81 13.70
N LEU A 562 8.43 -6.62 13.82
CA LEU A 562 9.14 -5.34 13.67
C LEU A 562 10.20 -5.14 14.78
N ALA A 563 9.96 -5.68 15.97
CA ALA A 563 10.85 -5.67 17.12
C ALA A 563 11.84 -6.85 17.16
N GLY A 564 12.00 -7.59 16.06
CA GLY A 564 13.00 -8.64 15.92
C GLY A 564 12.58 -10.05 16.31
N GLU A 565 11.31 -10.29 16.65
CA GLU A 565 10.82 -11.59 17.14
C GLU A 565 10.20 -12.49 16.07
N GLY A 566 10.30 -13.81 16.26
CA GLY A 566 9.78 -14.81 15.32
C GLY A 566 10.68 -15.04 14.09
N PRO A 567 10.25 -15.86 13.11
CA PRO A 567 11.05 -16.17 11.92
C PRO A 567 11.21 -14.96 10.98
N ASP A 568 12.30 -14.93 10.22
CA ASP A 568 12.50 -13.89 9.20
C ASP A 568 11.42 -13.98 8.12
N MET A 569 10.93 -12.83 7.65
CA MET A 569 9.91 -12.83 6.62
C MET A 569 10.54 -13.10 5.25
N VAL A 570 10.16 -14.22 4.64
CA VAL A 570 10.47 -14.52 3.24
C VAL A 570 9.30 -14.06 2.38
N PHE A 571 9.50 -13.03 1.56
CA PHE A 571 8.53 -12.57 0.57
C PHE A 571 8.51 -13.46 -0.68
N ALA A 572 8.50 -14.79 -0.50
CA ALA A 572 8.42 -15.75 -1.59
C ALA A 572 6.96 -16.05 -1.94
N TYR A 573 6.75 -16.41 -3.20
CA TYR A 573 5.48 -16.92 -3.72
C TYR A 573 5.09 -18.17 -2.90
N ARG A 574 3.95 -18.14 -2.21
CA ARG A 574 3.35 -19.39 -1.70
C ARG A 574 2.97 -20.22 -2.92
N GLU A 575 3.71 -21.30 -3.17
CA GLU A 575 3.19 -22.35 -4.04
C GLU A 575 1.86 -22.84 -3.46
N LYS A 576 0.84 -22.99 -4.31
CA LYS A 576 -0.41 -23.65 -3.94
C LYS A 576 -0.07 -25.09 -3.54
N GLY A 577 0.05 -25.36 -2.25
CA GLY A 577 0.46 -26.68 -1.76
C GLY A 577 -0.01 -27.03 -0.35
N ASP A 578 -0.08 -26.06 0.57
CA ASP A 578 -0.45 -26.36 1.96
C ASP A 578 -1.78 -25.69 2.34
N TYR A 579 -2.84 -26.49 2.26
CA TYR A 579 -4.12 -26.29 2.97
C TYR A 579 -4.32 -27.44 3.94
#